data_AF-A0A6B3IAD6-F1
#
_entry.id   AF-A0A6B3IAD6-F1
#
_cell.length_a   1.000
_cell.length_b   1.000
_cell.length_c   1.000
_cell.angle_alpha   90.00
_cell.angle_beta   90.00
_cell.angle_gamma   90.00
#
_symmetry.space_group_name_H-M   'P 1'
#
loop_
_entity.id
_entity.type
_entity.pdbx_description
1 polymer ?
#
loop_
_entity_poly.entity_id
_entity_poly.type
_entity_poly.pdbx_seq_one_letter_code
_entity_poly.pdbx_strand_id
1 'polypeptide(L)'
;DAPQRSGPAYADFLASRPRDAENTAIEGLIAHAKRLGARVHVLHLSSSDALPLIAAAKREGVRVTVESCPHFLTLTAEEVPDGATEFKCCPPIREAANQDALWAGLADGTIDCIVSDHSPCTTDL
;
A
#
# COMPACT_ATOMS: atom_id res chain seq x y z
N ASP A 1 10.55 -23.13 -6.18
CA ASP A 1 9.31 -23.50 -6.88
C ASP A 1 8.57 -22.25 -7.32
N ALA A 2 8.15 -22.16 -8.58
CA ALA A 2 7.25 -21.10 -9.00
C ALA A 2 5.91 -21.29 -8.28
N PRO A 3 5.27 -20.24 -7.75
CA PRO A 3 3.98 -20.38 -7.11
C PRO A 3 3.00 -21.03 -8.09
N GLN A 4 2.22 -21.99 -7.60
CA GLN A 4 1.15 -22.62 -8.37
C GLN A 4 0.22 -21.51 -8.91
N ARG A 5 -0.34 -21.72 -10.11
CA ARG A 5 -1.37 -20.81 -10.66
C ARG A 5 -2.49 -20.70 -9.63
N SER A 6 -2.54 -19.59 -8.90
CA SER A 6 -3.63 -19.31 -7.99
C SER A 6 -4.93 -19.24 -8.77
N GLY A 7 -6.03 -19.66 -8.15
CA GLY A 7 -7.34 -19.60 -8.76
C GLY A 7 -7.80 -18.16 -8.99
N PRO A 8 -9.07 -17.96 -9.36
CA PRO A 8 -9.64 -16.61 -9.48
C PRO A 8 -9.81 -15.91 -8.12
N ALA A 9 -9.49 -16.58 -7.01
CA ALA A 9 -9.73 -16.07 -5.67
C ALA A 9 -8.93 -14.79 -5.37
N TYR A 10 -9.61 -13.72 -4.95
CA TYR A 10 -8.92 -12.48 -4.60
C TYR A 10 -7.95 -12.69 -3.42
N ALA A 11 -8.34 -13.55 -2.47
CA ALA A 11 -7.51 -13.91 -1.32
C ALA A 11 -6.13 -14.48 -1.74
N ASP A 12 -6.05 -15.26 -2.81
CA ASP A 12 -4.77 -15.77 -3.30
C ASP A 12 -3.90 -14.64 -3.89
N PHE A 13 -4.51 -13.70 -4.62
CA PHE A 13 -3.82 -12.53 -5.15
C PHE A 13 -3.27 -11.65 -4.02
N LEU A 14 -4.07 -11.40 -2.99
CA LEU A 14 -3.67 -10.68 -1.77
C LEU A 14 -2.54 -11.42 -1.05
N ALA A 15 -2.65 -12.73 -0.83
CA ALA A 15 -1.65 -13.54 -0.14
C ALA A 15 -0.30 -13.60 -0.88
N SER A 16 -0.31 -13.56 -2.22
CA SER A 16 0.92 -13.48 -3.01
C SER A 16 1.63 -12.12 -2.96
N ARG A 17 1.00 -11.10 -2.34
CA ARG A 17 1.53 -9.75 -2.10
C ARG A 17 1.45 -9.40 -0.61
N PRO A 18 2.18 -10.14 0.23
CA PRO A 18 2.14 -9.97 1.68
C PRO A 18 2.52 -8.54 2.08
N ARG A 19 2.05 -8.13 3.27
CA ARG A 19 2.38 -6.82 3.88
C ARG A 19 3.89 -6.63 4.03
N ASP A 20 4.61 -7.70 4.36
CA ASP A 20 6.05 -7.66 4.59
C ASP A 20 6.84 -7.14 3.38
N ALA A 21 6.43 -7.48 2.16
CA ALA A 21 7.11 -7.07 0.93
C ALA A 21 7.09 -5.55 0.76
N GLU A 22 5.95 -4.92 1.05
CA GLU A 22 5.80 -3.48 1.06
C GLU A 22 6.55 -2.85 2.24
N ASN A 23 6.40 -3.42 3.44
CA ASN A 23 7.00 -2.88 4.66
C ASN A 23 8.54 -2.90 4.61
N THR A 24 9.16 -3.99 4.17
CA THR A 24 10.62 -4.12 4.03
C THR A 24 11.16 -3.17 2.96
N ALA A 25 10.44 -2.95 1.87
CA ALA A 25 10.82 -1.97 0.86
C ALA A 25 10.83 -0.54 1.44
N ILE A 26 9.80 -0.18 2.22
CA ILE A 26 9.70 1.13 2.89
C ILE A 26 10.80 1.29 3.93
N GLU A 27 11.09 0.27 4.73
CA GLU A 27 12.19 0.28 5.71
C GLU A 27 13.54 0.55 5.05
N GLY A 28 13.85 -0.18 3.98
CA GLY A 28 15.08 0.03 3.21
C GLY A 28 15.17 1.44 2.61
N LEU A 29 14.05 1.94 2.06
CA LEU A 29 13.97 3.29 1.51
C LEU A 29 14.25 4.36 2.58
N ILE A 30 13.62 4.24 3.76
CA ILE A 30 13.81 5.15 4.90
C ILE A 30 15.28 5.10 5.37
N ALA A 31 15.86 3.91 5.51
CA ALA A 31 17.25 3.75 5.92
C ALA A 31 18.21 4.42 4.92
N HIS A 32 17.97 4.27 3.62
CA HIS A 32 18.74 4.95 2.58
C HIS A 32 18.53 6.46 2.58
N ALA A 33 17.30 6.94 2.73
CA ALA A 33 16.99 8.36 2.83
C ALA A 33 17.71 9.01 4.02
N LYS A 34 17.71 8.34 5.18
CA LYS A 34 18.43 8.78 6.38
C LYS A 34 19.94 8.82 6.15
N ARG A 35 20.52 7.74 5.62
CA ARG A 35 21.98 7.64 5.38
C ARG A 35 22.49 8.66 4.36
N LEU A 36 21.71 8.92 3.31
CA LEU A 36 22.11 9.80 2.20
C LEU A 36 21.62 11.25 2.37
N GLY A 37 20.81 11.51 3.40
CA GLY A 37 20.11 12.78 3.56
C GLY A 37 19.15 13.09 2.40
N ALA A 38 18.70 12.09 1.64
CA ALA A 38 17.84 12.28 0.46
C ALA A 38 16.39 12.60 0.86
N ARG A 39 15.67 13.30 -0.02
CA ARG A 39 14.21 13.40 0.07
C ARG A 39 13.62 12.24 -0.73
N VAL A 40 12.68 11.52 -0.13
CA VAL A 40 12.01 10.36 -0.75
C VAL A 40 10.50 10.49 -0.63
N HIS A 41 9.80 9.86 -1.56
CA HIS A 41 8.35 9.76 -1.54
C HIS A 41 7.93 8.30 -1.71
N VAL A 42 7.12 7.79 -0.79
CA VAL A 42 6.50 6.46 -0.88
C VAL A 42 5.20 6.60 -1.63
N LEU A 43 5.10 5.94 -2.78
CA LEU A 43 3.90 5.90 -3.59
C LEU A 43 2.86 4.93 -3.02
N HIS A 44 1.58 5.23 -3.29
CA HIS A 44 0.42 4.36 -3.11
C HIS A 44 0.52 3.37 -1.92
N LEU A 45 0.73 3.89 -0.70
CA LEU A 45 0.83 3.09 0.51
C LEU A 45 -0.50 2.35 0.75
N SER A 46 -0.42 1.02 0.86
CA SER A 46 -1.55 0.14 1.13
C SER A 46 -1.44 -0.51 2.51
N SER A 47 -0.24 -0.91 2.94
CA SER A 47 -0.03 -1.56 4.23
C SER A 47 -0.02 -0.54 5.38
N SER A 48 -1.06 -0.59 6.24
CA SER A 48 -1.12 0.21 7.46
C SER A 48 0.02 -0.08 8.44
N ASP A 49 0.62 -1.27 8.37
CA ASP A 49 1.70 -1.72 9.25
C ASP A 49 2.96 -0.85 9.13
N ALA A 50 3.14 -0.16 8.00
CA ALA A 50 4.26 0.75 7.78
C ALA A 50 4.05 2.14 8.41
N LEU A 51 2.82 2.50 8.81
CA LEU A 51 2.52 3.83 9.37
C LEU A 51 3.36 4.18 10.61
N PRO A 52 3.53 3.29 11.62
CA PRO A 52 4.35 3.61 12.79
C PRO A 52 5.82 3.88 12.44
N LEU A 53 6.36 3.13 11.48
CA LEU A 53 7.72 3.28 10.98
C LEU A 53 7.89 4.62 10.25
N ILE A 54 6.95 4.96 9.36
CA ILE A 54 6.92 6.23 8.63
C ILE A 54 6.82 7.40 9.61
N ALA A 55 5.91 7.34 10.57
CA ALA A 55 5.72 8.38 11.57
C ALA A 55 6.98 8.58 12.42
N ALA A 56 7.66 7.49 12.82
CA ALA A 56 8.94 7.56 13.52
C ALA A 56 10.03 8.24 12.67
N ALA A 57 10.17 7.84 11.41
CA ALA A 57 11.14 8.45 10.49
C ALA A 57 10.90 9.95 10.30
N LYS A 58 9.64 10.38 10.15
CA LYS A 58 9.27 11.79 10.07
C LYS A 58 9.66 12.55 11.35
N ARG A 59 9.39 11.99 12.55
CA ARG A 59 9.80 12.59 13.84
C ARG A 59 11.31 12.71 14.00
N GLU A 60 12.07 11.78 13.43
CA GLU A 60 13.53 11.82 13.39
C GLU A 60 14.10 12.82 12.36
N GLY A 61 13.24 13.49 11.59
CA GLY A 61 13.63 14.47 10.58
C GLY A 61 14.03 13.85 9.24
N VAL A 62 13.76 12.56 9.01
CA VAL A 62 13.94 11.96 7.68
C VAL A 62 12.97 12.63 6.71
N ARG A 63 13.48 13.07 5.55
CA ARG A 63 12.70 13.79 4.53
C ARG A 63 11.85 12.82 3.70
N VAL A 64 10.87 12.19 4.33
CA VAL A 64 9.94 11.24 3.70
C VAL A 64 8.53 11.82 3.63
N THR A 65 7.91 11.71 2.45
CA THR A 65 6.48 11.90 2.25
C THR A 65 5.84 10.62 1.76
N VAL A 66 4.55 10.43 1.98
CA VAL A 66 3.76 9.23 1.68
C VAL A 66 2.43 9.67 1.06
N GLU A 67 2.04 9.00 0.00
CA GLU A 67 0.68 9.10 -0.55
C GLU A 67 -0.05 7.77 -0.37
N SER A 68 -1.37 7.82 -0.36
CA SER A 68 -2.25 6.65 -0.50
C SER A 68 -3.32 6.95 -1.54
N CYS A 69 -4.21 5.98 -1.80
CA CYS A 69 -5.17 6.06 -2.88
C CYS A 69 -6.61 5.86 -2.40
N PRO A 70 -7.63 6.45 -3.06
CA PRO A 70 -9.02 6.27 -2.68
C PRO A 70 -9.43 4.80 -2.56
N HIS A 71 -8.95 3.94 -3.46
CA HIS A 71 -9.28 2.52 -3.45
C HIS A 71 -8.74 1.75 -2.23
N PHE A 72 -7.72 2.25 -1.51
CA PHE A 72 -7.30 1.69 -0.22
C PHE A 72 -8.09 2.24 0.97
N LEU A 73 -8.83 3.34 0.77
CA LEU A 73 -9.64 4.01 1.79
C LEU A 73 -11.13 3.67 1.70
N THR A 74 -11.60 3.18 0.54
CA THR A 74 -13.04 2.98 0.30
C THR A 74 -13.42 1.57 -0.12
N LEU A 75 -12.45 0.69 -0.37
CA LEU A 75 -12.68 -0.71 -0.73
C LEU A 75 -11.97 -1.62 0.27
N THR A 76 -12.51 -2.81 0.48
CA THR A 76 -11.93 -3.82 1.38
C THR A 76 -11.78 -5.15 0.64
N ALA A 77 -10.77 -5.93 1.00
CA ALA A 77 -10.48 -7.21 0.36
C ALA A 77 -11.65 -8.20 0.49
N GLU A 78 -12.41 -8.13 1.59
CA GLU A 78 -13.58 -8.96 1.87
C GLU A 78 -14.75 -8.71 0.89
N GLU A 79 -14.79 -7.55 0.24
CA GLU A 79 -15.85 -7.14 -0.68
C GLU A 79 -15.49 -7.37 -2.15
N VAL A 80 -14.25 -7.77 -2.46
CA VAL A 80 -13.80 -7.99 -3.84
C VAL A 80 -14.26 -9.38 -4.33
N PRO A 81 -15.07 -9.46 -5.41
CA PRO A 81 -15.48 -10.75 -5.96
C PRO A 81 -14.31 -11.52 -6.61
N ASP A 82 -14.37 -12.84 -6.53
CA ASP A 82 -13.41 -13.70 -7.23
C ASP A 82 -13.45 -13.46 -8.75
N GLY A 83 -12.28 -13.30 -9.35
CA GLY A 83 -12.11 -13.06 -10.79
C GLY A 83 -12.43 -11.63 -11.26
N ALA A 84 -12.81 -10.71 -10.37
CA ALA A 84 -13.07 -9.31 -10.72
C ALA A 84 -11.76 -8.54 -10.90
N THR A 85 -11.24 -8.53 -12.14
CA THR A 85 -9.93 -7.98 -12.49
C THR A 85 -9.85 -6.45 -12.36
N GLU A 86 -10.99 -5.76 -12.37
CA GLU A 86 -11.08 -4.31 -12.18
C GLU A 86 -10.64 -3.83 -10.79
N PHE A 87 -10.61 -4.71 -9.79
CA PHE A 87 -10.13 -4.44 -8.43
C PHE A 87 -8.62 -4.72 -8.24
N LYS A 88 -7.96 -5.23 -9.28
CA LYS A 88 -6.56 -5.66 -9.19
C LYS A 88 -5.63 -4.46 -9.36
N CYS A 89 -4.96 -4.07 -8.27
CA CYS A 89 -3.85 -3.11 -8.27
C CYS A 89 -2.63 -3.67 -7.52
N CYS A 90 -1.48 -3.00 -7.63
CA CYS A 90 -0.25 -3.36 -6.91
C CYS A 90 0.34 -2.09 -6.27
N PRO A 91 0.31 -1.93 -4.93
CA PRO A 91 -0.10 -2.90 -3.91
C PRO A 91 -1.59 -3.30 -3.94
N PRO A 92 -1.99 -4.45 -3.36
CA PRO A 92 -3.39 -4.90 -3.38
C PRO A 92 -4.28 -4.09 -2.42
N ILE A 93 -5.60 -4.12 -2.65
CA ILE A 93 -6.60 -3.70 -1.66
C ILE A 93 -6.53 -4.69 -0.49
N ARG A 94 -6.58 -4.16 0.74
CA ARG A 94 -6.41 -4.92 1.98
C ARG A 94 -7.71 -4.95 2.79
N GLU A 95 -7.66 -5.67 3.89
CA GLU A 95 -8.77 -5.95 4.80
C GLU A 95 -9.33 -4.67 5.44
N ALA A 96 -10.60 -4.71 5.89
CA ALA A 96 -11.27 -3.55 6.51
C ALA A 96 -10.48 -2.92 7.68
N ALA A 97 -9.85 -3.75 8.53
CA ALA A 97 -9.04 -3.25 9.64
C ALA A 97 -7.82 -2.42 9.18
N ASN A 98 -7.28 -2.72 8.00
CA ASN A 98 -6.22 -1.93 7.40
C ASN A 98 -6.76 -0.60 6.87
N GLN A 99 -7.93 -0.62 6.23
CA GLN A 99 -8.60 0.59 5.77
C GLN A 99 -8.81 1.59 6.93
N ASP A 100 -9.30 1.12 8.08
CA ASP A 100 -9.49 1.95 9.27
C ASP A 100 -8.18 2.61 9.74
N ALA A 101 -7.09 1.84 9.74
CA ALA A 101 -5.78 2.35 10.13
C ALA A 101 -5.20 3.34 9.10
N LEU A 102 -5.46 3.15 7.81
CA LEU A 102 -5.10 4.13 6.78
C LEU A 102 -5.89 5.44 6.94
N TRP A 103 -7.19 5.36 7.27
CA TRP A 103 -7.98 6.54 7.61
C TRP A 103 -7.41 7.29 8.82
N ALA A 104 -7.02 6.56 9.87
CA ALA A 104 -6.37 7.16 11.03
C ALA A 104 -5.04 7.84 10.66
N GLY A 105 -4.20 7.18 9.85
CA GLY A 105 -2.94 7.74 9.36
C GLY A 105 -3.10 8.94 8.42
N LEU A 106 -4.24 9.04 7.72
CA LEU A 106 -4.59 10.25 6.97
C LEU A 106 -5.02 11.38 7.90
N ALA A 107 -5.88 11.07 8.88
CA ALA A 107 -6.40 12.05 9.83
C ALA A 107 -5.31 12.64 10.74
N ASP A 108 -4.30 11.85 11.12
CA ASP A 108 -3.18 12.29 11.96
C ASP A 108 -2.02 12.95 11.19
N GLY A 109 -2.09 12.95 9.86
CA GLY A 109 -1.09 13.57 8.98
C GLY A 109 0.14 12.71 8.70
N THR A 110 0.14 11.42 9.06
CA THR A 110 1.20 10.47 8.66
C THR A 110 1.18 10.24 7.15
N ILE A 111 0.00 10.20 6.52
CA ILE A 111 -0.18 10.19 5.06
C ILE A 111 -0.33 11.64 4.59
N ASP A 112 0.53 12.07 3.66
CA ASP A 112 0.63 13.47 3.25
C ASP A 112 -0.41 13.87 2.19
N CYS A 113 -0.80 12.94 1.30
CA CYS A 113 -1.77 13.21 0.25
C CYS A 113 -2.49 11.95 -0.24
N ILE A 114 -3.61 12.18 -0.94
CA ILE A 114 -4.38 11.15 -1.63
C ILE A 114 -4.27 11.38 -3.13
N VAL A 115 -3.87 10.34 -3.88
CA VAL A 115 -3.70 10.37 -5.34
C VAL A 115 -4.48 9.24 -6.00
N SER A 116 -4.76 9.34 -7.30
CA SER A 116 -5.60 8.36 -7.99
C SER A 116 -4.92 7.03 -8.28
N ASP A 117 -3.61 7.04 -8.52
CA ASP A 117 -2.87 5.96 -9.18
C ASP A 117 -3.63 5.41 -10.41
N HIS A 118 -4.12 6.34 -11.24
CA HIS A 118 -4.96 5.98 -12.38
C HIS A 118 -4.17 5.18 -13.43
N SER A 119 -4.44 3.88 -13.52
CA SER A 119 -3.85 2.95 -14.47
C SER A 119 -4.94 2.26 -15.30
N PRO A 120 -5.44 2.90 -16.38
CA PRO A 120 -6.56 2.39 -17.17
C PRO A 120 -6.18 1.14 -17.97
N CYS A 121 -7.18 0.32 -18.26
CA CYS A 121 -7.07 -0.91 -19.05
C CYS A 121 -8.35 -1.11 -19.88
N THR A 122 -8.26 -1.82 -21.01
CA THR A 122 -9.44 -2.25 -21.77
C THR A 122 -10.15 -3.39 -21.05
N THR A 123 -11.46 -3.54 -21.27
CA THR A 123 -12.26 -4.62 -20.70
C THR A 123 -11.93 -6.02 -21.24
N ASP A 124 -11.24 -6.08 -22.38
CA ASP A 124 -10.96 -7.33 -23.10
C ASP A 124 -9.66 -8.04 -22.65
N LEU A 125 -9.00 -7.54 -21.59
CA LEU A 125 -7.72 -8.04 -21.05
C LEU A 125 -7.90 -8.92 -19.81
#